data_AF-A0AAW2WDV1-F1
#
_entry.id   AF-A0AAW2WDV1-F1
#
_cell.length_a   1.000
_cell.length_b   1.000
_cell.length_c   1.000
_cell.angle_alpha   90.00
_cell.angle_beta   90.00
_cell.angle_gamma   90.00
#
_symmetry.space_group_name_H-M   'P 1'
#
loop_
_entity.id
_entity.type
_entity.pdbx_description
1 polymer ?
#
loop_
_entity_poly.entity_id
_entity_poly.type
_entity_poly.pdbx_seq_one_letter_code
_entity_poly.pdbx_strand_id
1 'polypeptide(L)'
;MRQEAAVVKRIEVKSNGVDDAYGLRKYGFGEFEMDSGSGTSRLFSLLASKDRDFLLSPSGSQVKIADLEGKIVGIYFSANWYQPCHKFTPVLANAYEQLKNSDPGFEIVFVSSDEDVNAFDDYRCSMPWLAVPFSDLDSKRALSRSFDVEGIPCLIILQPNNYKEDSIVVDGVDLIYRYGVQAYPFTQDRVEELLEKEKDKHENQTLRDLLTNHERDFLIGHKIPKQVPVASLIGKTIGLYFSARWCSPGVKFTPKLASIYQKINQESSLNGHHQDFEIVFVSSDHDQKSFDSYFRTMPWLALPYGDPSIKTLTKYFDIRGIPSLVILGPDGKTVTKQGRNLLNLYQENAYPFTEARVEFLERQADEAAKNLPKSEFHSGHSHRLTLVSEGNGGGPFICCDCDEQGSGWAYQCIECGYEVHPKCVRVVDNCP
;
A
#
# COMPACT_ATOMS: atom_id res chain seq x y z
N MET A 1 42.11 15.81 -25.99
CA MET A 1 40.70 16.00 -26.33
C MET A 1 39.90 16.05 -25.04
N ARG A 2 39.17 17.14 -24.78
CA ARG A 2 38.30 17.28 -23.60
C ARG A 2 37.00 16.52 -23.91
N GLN A 3 36.71 15.44 -23.19
CA GLN A 3 35.35 14.91 -23.11
C GLN A 3 34.58 15.83 -22.15
N GLU A 4 33.62 16.57 -22.70
CA GLU A 4 32.60 17.29 -21.92
C GLU A 4 31.75 16.26 -21.17
N ALA A 5 31.54 16.48 -19.87
CA ALA A 5 30.59 15.69 -19.10
C ALA A 5 29.19 15.97 -19.66
N ALA A 6 28.49 14.91 -20.09
CA ALA A 6 27.11 15.03 -20.55
C ALA A 6 26.28 15.68 -19.43
N VAL A 7 25.68 16.84 -19.72
CA VAL A 7 24.71 17.48 -18.84
C VAL A 7 23.45 16.63 -18.90
N VAL A 8 23.26 15.76 -17.90
CA VAL A 8 22.04 14.95 -17.79
C VAL A 8 20.86 15.89 -17.56
N LYS A 9 20.00 16.03 -18.57
CA LYS A 9 18.73 16.76 -18.44
C LYS A 9 17.82 15.98 -17.48
N ARG A 10 17.03 16.73 -16.71
CA ARG A 10 15.99 16.19 -15.82
C ARG A 10 15.08 15.24 -16.60
N ILE A 11 14.84 14.06 -16.05
CA ILE A 11 13.94 13.07 -16.66
C ILE A 11 12.51 13.54 -16.40
N GLU A 12 11.78 13.92 -17.46
CA GLU A 12 10.35 14.22 -17.34
C GLU A 12 9.57 12.92 -17.20
N VAL A 13 9.30 12.54 -15.96
CA VAL A 13 8.38 11.46 -15.64
C VAL A 13 6.97 12.04 -15.69
N LYS A 14 6.12 11.54 -16.59
CA LYS A 14 4.68 11.86 -16.56
C LYS A 14 4.05 11.11 -15.39
N SER A 15 4.07 11.71 -14.19
CA SER A 15 3.30 11.21 -13.05
C SER A 15 1.82 11.49 -13.29
N ASN A 16 1.13 10.53 -13.92
CA ASN A 16 -0.31 10.61 -14.09
C ASN A 16 -0.98 10.10 -12.81
N GLY A 17 -1.06 10.96 -11.81
CA GLY A 17 -1.89 10.71 -10.62
C GLY A 17 -3.36 10.54 -11.01
N VAL A 18 -3.93 9.43 -10.56
CA VAL A 18 -5.25 9.21 -9.93
C VAL A 18 -5.53 7.72 -10.08
N ASP A 19 -5.72 7.05 -8.94
CA ASP A 19 -6.27 5.70 -8.87
C ASP A 19 -7.61 5.67 -9.61
N ASP A 20 -7.78 4.75 -10.56
CA ASP A 20 -9.12 4.53 -11.11
C ASP A 20 -10.08 3.98 -10.04
N ALA A 21 -11.35 3.78 -10.39
CA ALA A 21 -12.39 3.29 -9.48
C ALA A 21 -12.05 1.97 -8.76
N TYR A 22 -11.01 1.25 -9.20
CA TYR A 22 -10.55 -0.01 -8.63
C TYR A 22 -9.27 0.11 -7.78
N GLY A 23 -8.67 1.30 -7.66
CA GLY A 23 -7.37 1.46 -7.00
C GLY A 23 -6.19 0.98 -7.86
N LEU A 24 -6.35 0.96 -9.18
CA LEU A 24 -5.25 0.66 -10.09
C LEU A 24 -4.43 1.93 -10.29
N ARG A 25 -3.18 1.87 -9.84
CA ARG A 25 -2.22 2.97 -9.92
C ARG A 25 -1.67 3.03 -11.34
N LYS A 26 -1.54 4.22 -11.90
CA LYS A 26 -0.76 4.40 -13.15
C LYS A 26 0.72 4.35 -12.82
N TYR A 27 1.44 3.51 -13.55
CA TYR A 27 2.89 3.41 -13.44
C TYR A 27 3.56 4.48 -14.29
N GLY A 28 4.56 5.16 -13.73
CA GLY A 28 5.33 6.16 -14.46
C GLY A 28 6.29 5.51 -15.47
N PHE A 29 6.08 5.79 -16.74
CA PHE A 29 7.02 5.51 -17.82
C PHE A 29 7.68 6.81 -18.29
N GLY A 30 8.98 6.76 -18.55
CA GLY A 30 9.77 7.93 -18.90
C GLY A 30 10.76 7.67 -20.01
N GLU A 31 11.06 8.73 -20.76
CA GLU A 31 12.11 8.76 -21.76
C GLU A 31 13.39 9.36 -21.17
N PHE A 32 14.53 8.80 -21.57
CA PHE A 32 15.83 9.36 -21.31
C PHE A 32 16.46 9.83 -22.62
N GLU A 33 16.33 11.12 -22.93
CA GLU A 33 17.01 11.70 -24.10
C GLU A 33 18.52 11.75 -23.85
N MET A 34 19.28 10.94 -24.60
CA MET A 34 20.73 11.12 -24.74
C MET A 34 21.05 11.99 -25.95
N ASP A 35 22.04 12.86 -25.80
CA ASP A 35 22.59 13.57 -26.94
C ASP A 35 23.28 12.57 -27.89
N SER A 36 22.83 12.54 -29.14
CA SER A 36 23.11 11.51 -30.16
C SER A 36 24.58 11.41 -30.65
N GLY A 37 25.52 12.06 -29.96
CA GLY A 37 26.92 12.20 -30.38
C GLY A 37 27.94 11.28 -29.68
N SER A 38 27.58 10.56 -28.61
CA SER A 38 28.52 9.69 -27.87
C SER A 38 28.23 8.22 -28.14
N GLY A 39 29.16 7.49 -28.76
CA GLY A 39 29.07 6.03 -28.98
C GLY A 39 29.11 5.17 -27.70
N THR A 40 28.82 5.75 -26.53
CA THR A 40 28.80 5.09 -25.22
C THR A 40 27.36 4.71 -24.85
N SER A 41 27.16 3.48 -24.36
CA SER A 41 25.84 3.01 -23.96
C SER A 41 25.23 3.86 -22.82
N ARG A 42 23.90 4.00 -22.80
CA ARG A 42 23.15 4.75 -21.79
C ARG A 42 23.50 4.36 -20.36
N LEU A 43 23.55 3.05 -20.10
CA LEU A 43 23.89 2.53 -18.79
C LEU A 43 25.30 2.93 -18.37
N PHE A 44 26.26 2.88 -19.29
CA PHE A 44 27.62 3.33 -19.04
C PHE A 44 27.66 4.82 -18.69
N SER A 45 26.91 5.66 -19.40
CA SER A 45 26.85 7.10 -19.11
C SER A 45 26.22 7.44 -17.74
N LEU A 46 25.33 6.58 -17.24
CA LEU A 46 24.66 6.76 -15.93
C LEU A 46 25.50 6.23 -14.77
N LEU A 47 26.15 5.09 -14.96
CA LEU A 47 26.82 4.35 -13.88
C LEU A 47 28.33 4.54 -13.85
N ALA A 48 28.97 4.98 -14.92
CA ALA A 48 30.41 5.23 -14.93
C ALA A 48 30.72 6.67 -14.53
N SER A 49 31.92 6.88 -13.99
CA SER A 49 32.50 8.20 -13.78
C SER A 49 33.81 8.32 -14.55
N LYS A 50 34.44 9.50 -14.54
CA LYS A 50 35.72 9.72 -15.23
C LYS A 50 36.80 8.71 -14.84
N ASP A 51 36.77 8.26 -13.59
CA ASP A 51 37.81 7.43 -12.99
C ASP A 51 37.30 6.03 -12.57
N ARG A 52 36.04 5.68 -12.92
CA ARG A 52 35.44 4.39 -12.56
C ARG A 52 34.55 3.83 -13.67
N ASP A 53 34.87 2.60 -14.08
CA ASP A 53 34.11 1.78 -15.02
C ASP A 53 33.57 0.47 -14.40
N PHE A 54 33.60 0.34 -13.07
CA PHE A 54 33.22 -0.88 -12.34
C PHE A 54 32.20 -0.63 -11.23
N LEU A 55 31.46 -1.68 -10.85
CA LEU A 55 30.60 -1.78 -9.67
C LEU A 55 31.18 -2.81 -8.69
N LEU A 56 30.67 -2.84 -7.45
CA LEU A 56 31.05 -3.83 -6.45
C LEU A 56 30.02 -4.95 -6.37
N SER A 57 30.48 -6.19 -6.41
CA SER A 57 29.68 -7.37 -6.07
C SER A 57 29.43 -7.47 -4.55
N PRO A 58 28.59 -8.42 -4.08
CA PRO A 58 28.39 -8.67 -2.65
C PRO A 58 29.68 -9.03 -1.89
N SER A 59 30.66 -9.65 -2.56
CA SER A 59 31.98 -9.93 -1.98
C SER A 59 32.96 -8.74 -2.03
N GLY A 60 32.55 -7.61 -2.61
CA GLY A 60 33.41 -6.44 -2.83
C GLY A 60 34.31 -6.55 -4.07
N SER A 61 34.22 -7.64 -4.84
CA SER A 61 34.95 -7.78 -6.10
C SER A 61 34.39 -6.83 -7.16
N GLN A 62 35.26 -6.28 -8.01
CA GLN A 62 34.91 -5.33 -9.07
C GLN A 62 34.28 -6.07 -10.27
N VAL A 63 33.17 -5.52 -10.78
CA VAL A 63 32.44 -6.01 -11.97
C VAL A 63 32.34 -4.87 -12.97
N LYS A 64 32.67 -5.09 -14.25
CA LYS A 64 32.67 -4.00 -15.24
C LYS A 64 31.26 -3.58 -15.58
N ILE A 65 31.03 -2.28 -15.75
CA ILE A 65 29.72 -1.75 -16.14
C ILE A 65 29.32 -2.25 -17.54
N ALA A 66 30.30 -2.46 -18.43
CA ALA A 66 30.07 -3.05 -19.75
C ALA A 66 29.41 -4.45 -19.69
N ASP A 67 29.61 -5.20 -18.60
CA ASP A 67 29.01 -6.53 -18.43
C ASP A 67 27.48 -6.48 -18.18
N LEU A 68 26.92 -5.28 -17.99
CA LEU A 68 25.49 -5.04 -17.84
C LEU A 68 24.83 -4.57 -19.14
N GLU A 69 25.59 -4.37 -20.23
CA GLU A 69 25.01 -3.96 -21.51
C GLU A 69 24.04 -5.00 -22.04
N GLY A 70 22.88 -4.53 -22.53
CA GLY A 70 21.80 -5.39 -23.02
C GLY A 70 20.90 -5.98 -21.93
N LYS A 71 21.20 -5.78 -20.64
CA LYS A 71 20.36 -6.23 -19.53
C LYS A 71 19.30 -5.19 -19.15
N ILE A 72 18.21 -5.67 -18.56
CA ILE A 72 17.29 -4.85 -17.78
C ILE A 72 17.97 -4.59 -16.42
N VAL A 73 18.11 -3.33 -16.03
CA VAL A 73 18.85 -2.94 -14.82
C VAL A 73 17.95 -2.19 -13.85
N GLY A 74 17.79 -2.72 -12.63
CA GLY A 74 17.14 -2.02 -11.52
C GLY A 74 18.13 -1.18 -10.72
N ILE A 75 17.96 0.14 -10.67
CA ILE A 75 18.71 1.04 -9.78
C ILE A 75 17.96 1.13 -8.45
N TYR A 76 18.52 0.52 -7.40
CA TYR A 76 17.88 0.38 -6.10
C TYR A 76 18.49 1.35 -5.09
N PHE A 77 17.73 2.38 -4.70
CA PHE A 77 18.11 3.34 -3.67
C PHE A 77 17.60 2.86 -2.31
N SER A 78 18.51 2.67 -1.36
CA SER A 78 18.18 2.11 -0.04
C SER A 78 19.18 2.52 1.05
N ALA A 79 18.86 2.24 2.31
CA ALA A 79 19.75 2.43 3.45
C ALA A 79 19.53 1.40 4.55
N ASN A 80 20.61 1.05 5.25
CA ASN A 80 20.60 0.09 6.35
C ASN A 80 19.92 0.63 7.61
N TRP A 81 19.87 1.95 7.79
CA TRP A 81 19.26 2.56 8.98
C TRP A 81 17.73 2.68 8.89
N TYR A 82 17.13 2.41 7.72
CA TYR A 82 15.71 2.68 7.48
C TYR A 82 14.86 1.41 7.45
N GLN A 83 13.89 1.31 8.38
CA GLN A 83 13.12 0.07 8.55
C GLN A 83 12.24 -0.31 7.34
N PRO A 84 11.61 0.61 6.60
CA PRO A 84 10.94 0.27 5.35
C PRO A 84 11.86 -0.38 4.30
N CYS A 85 13.13 0.00 4.25
CA CYS A 85 14.12 -0.65 3.38
C CYS A 85 14.36 -2.11 3.79
N HIS A 86 14.49 -2.39 5.08
CA HIS A 86 14.62 -3.76 5.62
C HIS A 86 13.40 -4.64 5.32
N LYS A 87 12.21 -4.05 5.21
CA LYS A 87 11.00 -4.80 4.81
C LYS A 87 10.99 -5.13 3.32
N PHE A 88 11.44 -4.21 2.48
CA PHE A 88 11.39 -4.40 1.02
C PHE A 88 12.55 -5.26 0.48
N THR A 89 13.75 -5.12 1.02
CA THR A 89 14.96 -5.79 0.50
C THR A 89 14.79 -7.31 0.35
N PRO A 90 14.22 -8.04 1.33
CA PRO A 90 14.00 -9.49 1.19
C PRO A 90 12.99 -9.84 0.09
N VAL A 91 11.97 -8.99 -0.12
CA VAL A 91 10.97 -9.15 -1.19
C VAL A 91 11.65 -8.99 -2.55
N LEU A 92 12.50 -7.96 -2.69
CA LEU A 92 13.27 -7.73 -3.91
C LEU A 92 14.29 -8.83 -4.17
N ALA A 93 15.01 -9.31 -3.15
CA ALA A 93 15.97 -10.42 -3.24
C ALA A 93 15.29 -11.70 -3.75
N ASN A 94 14.13 -12.05 -3.18
CA ASN A 94 13.37 -13.22 -3.62
C ASN A 94 12.88 -13.10 -5.08
N ALA A 95 12.47 -11.90 -5.52
CA ALA A 95 12.10 -11.67 -6.92
C ALA A 95 13.33 -11.75 -7.84
N TYR A 96 14.45 -11.13 -7.45
CA TYR A 96 15.70 -11.15 -8.18
C TYR A 96 16.21 -12.58 -8.40
N GLU A 97 16.30 -13.40 -7.35
CA GLU A 97 16.78 -14.79 -7.46
C GLU A 97 15.92 -15.63 -8.42
N GLN A 98 14.59 -15.51 -8.34
CA GLN A 98 13.69 -16.18 -9.27
C GLN A 98 13.91 -15.71 -10.71
N LEU A 99 14.06 -14.41 -10.94
CA LEU A 99 14.32 -13.86 -12.27
C LEU A 99 15.67 -14.28 -12.80
N LYS A 100 16.75 -14.26 -12.01
CA LYS A 100 18.08 -14.74 -12.44
C LYS A 100 18.07 -16.20 -12.86
N ASN A 101 17.25 -17.03 -12.21
CA ASN A 101 17.09 -18.44 -12.55
C ASN A 101 16.32 -18.65 -13.87
N SER A 102 15.39 -17.75 -14.22
CA SER A 102 14.59 -17.83 -15.45
C SER A 102 15.20 -17.08 -16.64
N ASP A 103 15.81 -15.93 -16.40
CA ASP A 103 16.39 -15.04 -17.40
C ASP A 103 17.63 -14.32 -16.81
N PRO A 104 18.85 -14.60 -17.32
CA PRO A 104 20.07 -13.94 -16.83
C PRO A 104 20.15 -12.45 -17.21
N GLY A 105 19.21 -11.94 -18.02
CA GLY A 105 19.10 -10.58 -18.53
C GLY A 105 18.62 -9.54 -17.52
N PHE A 106 18.40 -9.90 -16.25
CA PHE A 106 18.08 -8.95 -15.17
C PHE A 106 19.28 -8.75 -14.23
N GLU A 107 19.55 -7.50 -13.85
CA GLU A 107 20.56 -7.13 -12.85
C GLU A 107 20.08 -5.98 -11.97
N ILE A 108 20.58 -5.89 -10.74
CA ILE A 108 20.28 -4.79 -9.82
C ILE A 108 21.58 -4.07 -9.43
N VAL A 109 21.52 -2.75 -9.32
CA VAL A 109 22.61 -1.88 -8.85
C VAL A 109 22.11 -1.09 -7.65
N PHE A 110 22.65 -1.40 -6.48
CA PHE A 110 22.41 -0.72 -5.22
C PHE A 110 23.12 0.64 -5.17
N VAL A 111 22.37 1.66 -4.81
CA VAL A 111 22.82 3.02 -4.52
C VAL A 111 22.53 3.32 -3.06
N SER A 112 23.59 3.38 -2.26
CA SER A 112 23.49 3.54 -0.80
C SER A 112 23.29 4.98 -0.35
N SER A 113 22.32 5.17 0.54
CA SER A 113 22.11 6.36 1.35
C SER A 113 22.64 6.20 2.80
N ASP A 114 23.54 5.25 3.03
CA ASP A 114 24.22 5.08 4.32
C ASP A 114 25.24 6.19 4.54
N GLU A 115 25.50 6.52 5.81
CA GLU A 115 26.38 7.62 6.21
C GLU A 115 27.84 7.18 6.40
N ASP A 116 28.08 5.88 6.57
CA ASP A 116 29.40 5.30 6.77
C ASP A 116 29.61 3.99 6.00
N VAL A 117 30.89 3.65 5.80
CA VAL A 117 31.31 2.51 4.98
C VAL A 117 30.97 1.16 5.62
N ASN A 118 30.92 1.06 6.95
CA ASN A 118 30.60 -0.21 7.62
C ASN A 118 29.12 -0.52 7.45
N ALA A 119 28.24 0.47 7.66
CA ALA A 119 26.80 0.34 7.41
C ALA A 119 26.52 -0.04 5.94
N PHE A 120 27.24 0.57 5.00
CA PHE A 120 27.18 0.20 3.59
C PHE A 120 27.62 -1.25 3.34
N ASP A 121 28.78 -1.66 3.86
CA ASP A 121 29.35 -2.97 3.60
C ASP A 121 28.51 -4.09 4.21
N ASP A 122 28.05 -3.92 5.46
CA ASP A 122 27.16 -4.88 6.13
C ASP A 122 25.88 -5.10 5.31
N TYR A 123 25.26 -4.01 4.86
CA TYR A 123 24.02 -4.09 4.11
C TYR A 123 24.22 -4.63 2.69
N ARG A 124 25.27 -4.18 1.98
CA ARG A 124 25.66 -4.69 0.66
C ARG A 124 25.94 -6.20 0.70
N CYS A 125 26.63 -6.70 1.73
CA CYS A 125 26.94 -8.12 1.87
C CYS A 125 25.70 -8.99 2.09
N SER A 126 24.59 -8.39 2.56
CA SER A 126 23.31 -9.08 2.71
C SER A 126 22.49 -9.19 1.41
N MET A 127 22.91 -8.50 0.34
CA MET A 127 22.18 -8.43 -0.93
C MET A 127 22.85 -9.28 -2.03
N PRO A 128 22.09 -9.86 -2.99
CA PRO A 128 22.64 -10.72 -4.03
C PRO A 128 23.10 -9.99 -5.31
N TRP A 129 23.15 -8.65 -5.32
CA TRP A 129 23.35 -7.83 -6.51
C TRP A 129 24.52 -6.83 -6.39
N LEU A 130 24.75 -6.04 -7.43
CA LEU A 130 25.88 -5.11 -7.53
C LEU A 130 25.62 -3.80 -6.77
N ALA A 131 26.66 -3.02 -6.48
CA ALA A 131 26.56 -1.73 -5.80
C ALA A 131 27.51 -0.69 -6.38
N VAL A 132 27.08 0.57 -6.40
CA VAL A 132 27.98 1.71 -6.60
C VAL A 132 28.91 1.81 -5.38
N PRO A 133 30.24 1.97 -5.54
CA PRO A 133 31.15 2.10 -4.41
C PRO A 133 30.73 3.22 -3.45
N PHE A 134 30.85 2.98 -2.15
CA PHE A 134 30.48 3.96 -1.12
C PHE A 134 31.16 5.33 -1.31
N SER A 135 32.43 5.31 -1.72
CA SER A 135 33.26 6.51 -1.96
C SER A 135 32.83 7.34 -3.17
N ASP A 136 32.06 6.79 -4.10
CA ASP A 136 31.63 7.50 -5.31
C ASP A 136 30.39 8.36 -5.04
N LEU A 137 30.56 9.37 -4.20
CA LEU A 137 29.49 10.28 -3.78
C LEU A 137 28.90 11.06 -4.96
N ASP A 138 29.71 11.38 -5.96
CA ASP A 138 29.28 12.16 -7.11
C ASP A 138 28.34 11.36 -8.02
N SER A 139 28.67 10.10 -8.33
CA SER A 139 27.75 9.24 -9.10
C SER A 139 26.46 8.96 -8.34
N LYS A 140 26.54 8.71 -7.03
CA LYS A 140 25.33 8.53 -6.20
C LYS A 140 24.43 9.77 -6.24
N ARG A 141 24.99 10.98 -6.08
CA ARG A 141 24.24 12.25 -6.17
C ARG A 141 23.69 12.49 -7.57
N ALA A 142 24.46 12.20 -8.61
CA ALA A 142 24.03 12.35 -9.99
C ALA A 142 22.84 11.43 -10.30
N LEU A 143 22.88 10.17 -9.86
CA LEU A 143 21.78 9.22 -9.99
C LEU A 143 20.53 9.70 -9.25
N SER A 144 20.65 10.09 -7.97
CA SER A 144 19.52 10.59 -7.19
C SER A 144 18.85 11.81 -7.83
N ARG A 145 19.66 12.75 -8.36
CA ARG A 145 19.14 13.94 -9.06
C ARG A 145 18.51 13.61 -10.41
N SER A 146 19.11 12.69 -11.16
CA SER A 146 18.61 12.34 -12.51
C SER A 146 17.22 11.72 -12.45
N PHE A 147 16.97 10.89 -11.43
CA PHE A 147 15.70 10.20 -11.22
C PHE A 147 14.76 10.91 -10.22
N ASP A 148 15.09 12.13 -9.77
CA ASP A 148 14.30 12.90 -8.80
C ASP A 148 13.91 12.07 -7.56
N VAL A 149 14.90 11.37 -6.97
CA VAL A 149 14.65 10.46 -5.84
C VAL A 149 14.35 11.26 -4.58
N GLU A 150 13.06 11.35 -4.22
CA GLU A 150 12.58 12.05 -3.02
C GLU A 150 12.61 11.20 -1.74
N GLY A 151 12.69 9.87 -1.87
CA GLY A 151 12.62 8.96 -0.73
C GLY A 151 13.16 7.55 -1.02
N ILE A 152 13.32 6.76 0.04
CA ILE A 152 13.74 5.36 -0.01
C ILE A 152 12.75 4.47 0.76
N PRO A 153 12.60 3.17 0.43
CA PRO A 153 13.21 2.50 -0.72
C PRO A 153 12.66 3.02 -2.05
N CYS A 154 13.53 3.15 -3.06
CA CYS A 154 13.16 3.51 -4.42
C CYS A 154 13.84 2.56 -5.41
N LEU A 155 13.13 2.11 -6.44
CA LEU A 155 13.62 1.18 -7.46
C LEU A 155 13.22 1.70 -8.83
N ILE A 156 14.22 2.09 -9.62
CA ILE A 156 14.05 2.53 -11.00
C ILE A 156 14.48 1.40 -11.93
N ILE A 157 13.65 0.98 -12.87
CA ILE A 157 13.98 -0.08 -13.82
C ILE A 157 14.33 0.54 -15.17
N LEU A 158 15.52 0.23 -15.68
CA LEU A 158 16.04 0.70 -16.95
C LEU A 158 15.93 -0.42 -17.98
N GLN A 159 15.21 -0.17 -19.07
CA GLN A 159 15.17 -1.07 -20.21
C GLN A 159 16.45 -0.96 -21.05
N PRO A 160 16.84 -2.03 -21.77
CA PRO A 160 17.97 -1.96 -22.70
C PRO A 160 17.73 -0.93 -23.81
N ASN A 161 18.82 -0.42 -24.43
CA ASN A 161 18.80 0.73 -25.37
C ASN A 161 17.93 0.57 -26.62
N ASN A 162 17.40 -0.62 -26.90
CA ASN A 162 16.50 -0.88 -28.03
C ASN A 162 15.04 -0.48 -27.75
N TYR A 163 14.66 -0.14 -26.52
CA TYR A 163 13.33 0.34 -26.16
C TYR A 163 13.32 1.87 -26.09
N LYS A 164 12.71 2.53 -27.08
CA LYS A 164 12.68 4.00 -27.19
C LYS A 164 11.58 4.65 -26.33
N GLU A 165 10.42 4.02 -26.21
CA GLU A 165 9.23 4.61 -25.57
C GLU A 165 9.08 4.17 -24.07
N ASP A 166 9.58 2.99 -23.69
CA ASP A 166 9.46 2.40 -22.34
C ASP A 166 10.77 2.41 -21.53
N SER A 167 11.64 3.38 -21.79
CA SER A 167 13.05 3.27 -21.40
C SER A 167 13.31 3.28 -19.87
N ILE A 168 12.36 3.78 -19.07
CA ILE A 168 12.42 3.89 -17.60
C ILE A 168 11.06 3.53 -17.00
N VAL A 169 11.09 2.72 -15.94
CA VAL A 169 9.96 2.52 -15.02
C VAL A 169 10.34 3.04 -13.64
N VAL A 170 9.62 4.03 -13.12
CA VAL A 170 10.00 4.72 -11.87
C VAL A 170 9.36 4.16 -10.59
N ASP A 171 8.34 3.32 -10.75
CA ASP A 171 7.55 2.76 -9.64
C ASP A 171 7.91 1.29 -9.35
N GLY A 172 9.20 0.93 -9.51
CA GLY A 172 9.65 -0.46 -9.41
C GLY A 172 9.35 -1.12 -8.05
N VAL A 173 9.36 -0.36 -6.95
CA VAL A 173 9.03 -0.88 -5.61
C VAL A 173 7.60 -1.41 -5.57
N ASP A 174 6.65 -0.62 -6.08
CA ASP A 174 5.24 -0.99 -6.10
C ASP A 174 4.99 -2.16 -7.06
N LEU A 175 5.60 -2.16 -8.25
CA LEU A 175 5.50 -3.27 -9.20
C LEU A 175 5.96 -4.60 -8.58
N ILE A 176 7.08 -4.59 -7.85
CA ILE A 176 7.59 -5.78 -7.17
C ILE A 176 6.67 -6.22 -6.03
N TYR A 177 6.13 -5.29 -5.24
CA TYR A 177 5.16 -5.64 -4.19
C TYR A 177 3.87 -6.24 -4.77
N ARG A 178 3.33 -5.66 -5.85
CA ARG A 178 2.04 -6.02 -6.42
C ARG A 178 2.11 -7.29 -7.26
N TYR A 179 3.04 -7.31 -8.22
CA TYR A 179 3.13 -8.34 -9.26
C TYR A 179 4.36 -9.25 -9.09
N GLY A 180 5.39 -8.80 -8.38
CA GLY A 180 6.63 -9.55 -8.22
C GLY A 180 7.25 -9.91 -9.57
N VAL A 181 7.65 -11.17 -9.74
CA VAL A 181 8.25 -11.67 -10.98
C VAL A 181 7.31 -11.61 -12.20
N GLN A 182 5.99 -11.51 -11.99
CA GLN A 182 5.03 -11.46 -13.10
C GLN A 182 5.14 -10.16 -13.89
N ALA A 183 5.63 -9.08 -13.26
CA ALA A 183 5.86 -7.80 -13.93
C ALA A 183 6.99 -7.86 -14.94
N TYR A 184 7.90 -8.83 -14.87
CA TYR A 184 8.97 -9.00 -15.86
C TYR A 184 8.37 -9.24 -17.26
N PRO A 185 8.90 -8.61 -18.34
CA PRO A 185 10.13 -7.81 -18.43
C PRO A 185 10.01 -6.32 -18.07
N PHE A 186 8.97 -5.92 -17.33
CA PHE A 186 8.70 -4.55 -16.90
C PHE A 186 8.49 -3.56 -18.06
N THR A 187 7.93 -4.05 -19.16
CA THR A 187 7.49 -3.21 -20.29
C THR A 187 6.11 -2.63 -20.01
N GLN A 188 5.74 -1.55 -20.69
CA GLN A 188 4.41 -0.94 -20.55
C GLN A 188 3.32 -1.95 -20.89
N ASP A 189 3.42 -2.60 -22.06
CA ASP A 189 2.47 -3.65 -22.49
C ASP A 189 2.27 -4.74 -21.43
N ARG A 190 3.35 -5.17 -20.76
CA ARG A 190 3.27 -6.22 -19.75
C ARG A 190 2.55 -5.75 -18.50
N VAL A 191 2.83 -4.52 -18.06
CA VAL A 191 2.16 -3.92 -16.90
C VAL A 191 0.68 -3.68 -17.22
N GLU A 192 0.35 -3.20 -18.43
CA GLU A 192 -1.03 -3.03 -18.89
C GLU A 192 -1.80 -4.37 -18.95
N GLU A 193 -1.17 -5.44 -19.43
CA GLU A 193 -1.76 -6.79 -19.41
C GLU A 193 -2.10 -7.25 -17.98
N LEU A 194 -1.22 -6.97 -17.01
CA LEU A 194 -1.44 -7.32 -15.61
C LEU A 194 -2.56 -6.48 -14.98
N LEU A 195 -2.62 -5.19 -15.31
CA LEU A 195 -3.67 -4.29 -14.88
C LEU A 195 -5.04 -4.73 -15.40
N GLU A 196 -5.16 -5.07 -16.70
CA GLU A 196 -6.42 -5.54 -17.27
C GLU A 196 -6.85 -6.87 -16.64
N LYS A 197 -5.91 -7.80 -16.38
CA LYS A 197 -6.21 -9.04 -15.65
C LYS A 197 -6.70 -8.80 -14.23
N GLU A 198 -6.20 -7.79 -13.54
CA GLU A 198 -6.71 -7.41 -12.22
C GLU A 198 -8.09 -6.78 -12.32
N LYS A 199 -8.31 -5.90 -13.29
CA LYS A 199 -9.61 -5.29 -13.55
C LYS A 199 -10.67 -6.34 -13.88
N ASP A 200 -10.37 -7.26 -14.79
CA ASP A 200 -11.25 -8.40 -15.13
C ASP A 200 -11.62 -9.23 -13.89
N LYS A 201 -10.66 -9.44 -12.97
CA LYS A 201 -10.95 -10.16 -11.71
C LYS A 201 -11.90 -9.37 -10.82
N HIS A 202 -11.77 -8.05 -10.73
CA HIS A 202 -12.67 -7.21 -9.94
C HIS A 202 -14.07 -7.12 -10.61
N GLU A 203 -14.11 -6.94 -11.93
CA GLU A 203 -15.35 -6.88 -12.71
C GLU A 203 -16.11 -8.20 -12.73
N ASN A 204 -15.43 -9.34 -12.57
CA ASN A 204 -16.04 -10.66 -12.46
C ASN A 204 -16.10 -11.19 -11.02
N GLN A 205 -15.65 -10.42 -10.03
CA GLN A 205 -15.69 -10.78 -8.61
C GLN A 205 -17.09 -11.24 -8.18
N THR A 206 -17.17 -12.40 -7.55
CA THR A 206 -18.37 -12.86 -6.86
C THR A 206 -18.06 -13.23 -5.41
N LEU A 207 -19.10 -13.28 -4.58
CA LEU A 207 -18.95 -13.73 -3.19
C LEU A 207 -18.40 -15.16 -3.10
N ARG A 208 -18.76 -16.03 -4.06
CA ARG A 208 -18.26 -17.41 -4.09
C ARG A 208 -16.78 -17.47 -4.41
N ASP A 209 -16.32 -16.69 -5.38
CA ASP A 209 -14.90 -16.69 -5.76
C ASP A 209 -14.00 -16.19 -4.63
N LEU A 210 -14.52 -15.29 -3.79
CA LEU A 210 -13.79 -14.75 -2.63
C LEU A 210 -13.82 -15.70 -1.43
N LEU A 211 -14.96 -16.33 -1.16
CA LEU A 211 -15.20 -17.06 0.09
C LEU A 211 -15.27 -18.57 -0.07
N THR A 212 -14.95 -19.15 -1.23
CA THR A 212 -14.89 -20.61 -1.42
C THR A 212 -13.55 -21.03 -2.02
N ASN A 213 -13.23 -22.31 -1.91
CA ASN A 213 -12.10 -22.92 -2.61
C ASN A 213 -12.45 -24.38 -2.98
N HIS A 214 -11.53 -25.09 -3.63
CA HIS A 214 -11.75 -26.46 -4.10
C HIS A 214 -12.04 -27.48 -2.99
N GLU A 215 -11.71 -27.16 -1.73
CA GLU A 215 -11.92 -28.04 -0.57
C GLU A 215 -13.09 -27.60 0.31
N ARG A 216 -13.62 -26.38 0.14
CA ARG A 216 -14.59 -25.78 1.07
C ARG A 216 -15.51 -24.74 0.43
N ASP A 217 -16.80 -24.87 0.74
CA ASP A 217 -17.87 -23.95 0.36
C ASP A 217 -18.66 -23.34 1.55
N PHE A 218 -18.19 -23.51 2.79
CA PHE A 218 -18.85 -23.05 4.02
C PHE A 218 -17.97 -22.12 4.87
N LEU A 219 -18.58 -21.23 5.65
CA LEU A 219 -17.94 -20.49 6.74
C LEU A 219 -18.24 -21.16 8.09
N ILE A 220 -17.53 -20.77 9.14
CA ILE A 220 -17.81 -21.20 10.50
C ILE A 220 -18.53 -20.12 11.29
N GLY A 221 -19.52 -20.52 12.08
CA GLY A 221 -20.28 -19.66 12.98
C GLY A 221 -20.43 -20.28 14.37
N HIS A 222 -21.09 -19.55 15.27
CA HIS A 222 -21.31 -19.99 16.66
C HIS A 222 -22.58 -20.83 16.85
N LYS A 223 -23.59 -20.63 15.97
CA LYS A 223 -24.88 -21.34 16.03
C LYS A 223 -24.75 -22.74 15.42
N ILE A 224 -25.69 -23.64 15.74
CA ILE A 224 -25.76 -24.98 15.14
C ILE A 224 -26.72 -24.92 13.93
N PRO A 225 -26.33 -25.43 12.75
CA PRO A 225 -25.02 -26.02 12.41
C PRO A 225 -23.90 -24.98 12.40
N LYS A 226 -22.72 -25.37 12.91
CA LYS A 226 -21.53 -24.48 12.96
C LYS A 226 -21.00 -24.12 11.59
N GLN A 227 -21.31 -24.91 10.58
CA GLN A 227 -20.95 -24.62 9.19
C GLN A 227 -22.12 -23.92 8.50
N VAL A 228 -21.83 -22.79 7.86
CA VAL A 228 -22.79 -21.96 7.15
C VAL A 228 -22.39 -21.94 5.68
N PRO A 229 -23.18 -22.52 4.76
CA PRO A 229 -22.86 -22.51 3.34
C PRO A 229 -22.69 -21.07 2.82
N VAL A 230 -21.63 -20.79 2.06
CA VAL A 230 -21.41 -19.45 1.46
C VAL A 230 -22.57 -19.04 0.56
N ALA A 231 -23.24 -20.02 -0.06
CA ALA A 231 -24.43 -19.78 -0.86
C ALA A 231 -25.58 -19.09 -0.09
N SER A 232 -25.68 -19.25 1.24
CA SER A 232 -26.73 -18.59 2.03
C SER A 232 -26.45 -17.11 2.31
N LEU A 233 -25.29 -16.60 1.90
CA LEU A 233 -24.88 -15.21 2.05
C LEU A 233 -25.07 -14.39 0.77
N ILE A 234 -25.42 -15.04 -0.35
CA ILE A 234 -25.67 -14.36 -1.63
C ILE A 234 -26.87 -13.43 -1.47
N GLY A 235 -26.74 -12.19 -1.98
CA GLY A 235 -27.76 -11.15 -1.84
C GLY A 235 -27.66 -10.35 -0.54
N LYS A 236 -26.71 -10.66 0.35
CA LYS A 236 -26.44 -9.87 1.55
C LYS A 236 -25.27 -8.93 1.34
N THR A 237 -25.26 -7.81 2.05
CA THR A 237 -24.08 -6.98 2.25
C THR A 237 -23.13 -7.68 3.21
N ILE A 238 -21.86 -7.83 2.82
CA ILE A 238 -20.85 -8.60 3.59
C ILE A 238 -19.70 -7.70 4.02
N GLY A 239 -19.39 -7.68 5.31
CA GLY A 239 -18.16 -7.08 5.83
C GLY A 239 -17.05 -8.12 5.99
N LEU A 240 -15.97 -8.05 5.21
CA LEU A 240 -14.76 -8.86 5.43
C LEU A 240 -13.88 -8.16 6.47
N TYR A 241 -13.84 -8.71 7.68
CA TYR A 241 -13.14 -8.12 8.81
C TYR A 241 -11.77 -8.77 9.03
N PHE A 242 -10.71 -8.07 8.63
CA PHE A 242 -9.32 -8.49 8.79
C PHE A 242 -8.80 -8.01 10.14
N SER A 243 -8.49 -8.93 11.06
CA SER A 243 -7.96 -8.61 12.39
C SER A 243 -7.26 -9.82 13.03
N ALA A 244 -6.60 -9.60 14.17
CA ALA A 244 -6.05 -10.66 15.00
C ALA A 244 -6.11 -10.30 16.49
N ARG A 245 -5.94 -11.30 17.36
CA ARG A 245 -5.93 -11.13 18.82
C ARG A 245 -4.76 -10.29 19.31
N TRP A 246 -3.61 -10.40 18.63
CA TRP A 246 -2.38 -9.67 18.93
C TRP A 246 -2.44 -8.20 18.48
N CYS A 247 -3.42 -7.84 17.65
CA CYS A 247 -3.60 -6.49 17.15
C CYS A 247 -4.37 -5.65 18.17
N SER A 248 -3.66 -4.81 18.94
CA SER A 248 -4.28 -3.93 19.94
C SER A 248 -5.38 -3.03 19.37
N PRO A 249 -5.19 -2.31 18.25
CA PRO A 249 -6.28 -1.54 17.62
C PRO A 249 -7.47 -2.41 17.19
N GLY A 250 -7.23 -3.65 16.75
CA GLY A 250 -8.27 -4.63 16.39
C GLY A 250 -9.12 -5.03 17.59
N VAL A 251 -8.47 -5.35 18.70
CA VAL A 251 -9.13 -5.73 19.96
C VAL A 251 -9.98 -4.57 20.51
N LYS A 252 -9.52 -3.32 20.36
CA LYS A 252 -10.31 -2.12 20.72
C LYS A 252 -11.51 -1.91 19.80
N PHE A 253 -11.35 -2.15 18.49
CA PHE A 253 -12.41 -1.92 17.50
C PHE A 253 -13.51 -3.00 17.50
N THR A 254 -13.18 -4.25 17.82
CA THR A 254 -14.14 -5.38 17.75
C THR A 254 -15.42 -5.18 18.55
N PRO A 255 -15.41 -4.73 19.83
CA PRO A 255 -16.64 -4.48 20.58
C PRO A 255 -17.52 -3.39 19.94
N LYS A 256 -16.90 -2.35 19.36
CA LYS A 256 -17.61 -1.29 18.64
C LYS A 256 -18.27 -1.83 17.37
N LEU A 257 -17.53 -2.62 16.59
CA LEU A 257 -18.06 -3.29 15.39
C LEU A 257 -19.22 -4.24 15.74
N ALA A 258 -19.11 -5.00 16.82
CA ALA A 258 -20.18 -5.88 17.31
C ALA A 258 -21.44 -5.11 17.69
N SER A 259 -21.30 -3.97 18.38
CA SER A 259 -22.43 -3.08 18.72
C SER A 259 -23.13 -2.55 17.47
N ILE A 260 -22.36 -2.04 16.49
CA ILE A 260 -22.92 -1.52 15.23
C ILE A 260 -23.61 -2.63 14.43
N TYR A 261 -22.97 -3.78 14.29
CA TYR A 261 -23.53 -4.96 13.62
C TYR A 261 -24.88 -5.37 14.22
N GLN A 262 -24.98 -5.37 15.55
CA GLN A 262 -26.23 -5.71 16.23
C GLN A 262 -27.33 -4.68 15.97
N LYS A 263 -27.02 -3.38 16.01
CA LYS A 263 -27.99 -2.31 15.70
C LYS A 263 -28.52 -2.42 14.27
N ILE A 264 -27.63 -2.54 13.28
CA ILE A 264 -28.01 -2.69 11.86
C ILE A 264 -28.96 -3.87 11.68
N ASN A 265 -28.65 -5.01 12.28
CA ASN A 265 -29.47 -6.22 12.14
C ASN A 265 -30.79 -6.14 12.92
N GLN A 266 -30.84 -5.43 14.05
CA GLN A 266 -32.07 -5.15 14.79
C GLN A 266 -33.01 -4.24 13.98
N GLU A 267 -32.50 -3.13 13.44
CA GLU A 267 -33.27 -2.19 12.63
C GLU A 267 -33.79 -2.81 11.34
N SER A 268 -32.95 -3.59 10.64
CA SER A 268 -33.36 -4.30 9.44
C SER A 268 -34.53 -5.23 9.72
N SER A 269 -34.46 -5.98 10.82
CA SER A 269 -35.52 -6.91 11.23
C SER A 269 -36.86 -6.22 11.50
N LEU A 270 -36.83 -4.98 12.01
CA LEU A 270 -38.04 -4.18 12.26
C LEU A 270 -38.69 -3.69 10.96
N ASN A 271 -37.88 -3.44 9.91
CA ASN A 271 -38.33 -2.92 8.62
C ASN A 271 -38.75 -4.02 7.63
N GLY A 272 -38.89 -5.28 8.09
CA GLY A 272 -39.29 -6.42 7.25
C GLY A 272 -38.15 -6.99 6.38
N HIS A 273 -36.92 -6.50 6.55
CA HIS A 273 -35.70 -6.97 5.88
C HIS A 273 -34.95 -7.94 6.80
N HIS A 274 -34.74 -9.19 6.40
CA HIS A 274 -34.21 -10.22 7.30
C HIS A 274 -32.69 -10.41 7.12
N GLN A 275 -31.90 -9.84 8.05
CA GLN A 275 -30.45 -10.05 8.16
C GLN A 275 -29.66 -9.81 6.86
N ASP A 276 -29.80 -8.60 6.32
CA ASP A 276 -29.16 -8.19 5.06
C ASP A 276 -27.67 -7.81 5.23
N PHE A 277 -27.16 -7.75 6.47
CA PHE A 277 -25.75 -7.48 6.77
C PHE A 277 -25.10 -8.61 7.57
N GLU A 278 -24.05 -9.22 7.02
CA GLU A 278 -23.23 -10.23 7.70
C GLU A 278 -21.75 -9.83 7.72
N ILE A 279 -21.00 -10.25 8.74
CA ILE A 279 -19.55 -10.07 8.81
C ILE A 279 -18.85 -11.43 8.71
N VAL A 280 -17.73 -11.47 8.00
CA VAL A 280 -16.84 -12.63 7.91
C VAL A 280 -15.48 -12.23 8.45
N PHE A 281 -15.10 -12.82 9.57
CA PHE A 281 -13.78 -12.65 10.17
C PHE A 281 -12.72 -13.39 9.33
N VAL A 282 -11.70 -12.63 8.92
CA VAL A 282 -10.52 -13.09 8.20
C VAL A 282 -9.33 -12.91 9.14
N SER A 283 -8.91 -14.00 9.79
CA SER A 283 -7.92 -13.94 10.87
C SER A 283 -6.50 -13.77 10.37
N SER A 284 -5.74 -12.88 11.02
CA SER A 284 -4.28 -12.78 10.91
C SER A 284 -3.56 -13.37 12.15
N ASP A 285 -4.24 -14.21 12.94
CA ASP A 285 -3.65 -14.85 14.11
C ASP A 285 -2.55 -15.85 13.71
N HIS A 286 -1.58 -16.05 14.59
CA HIS A 286 -0.44 -16.94 14.34
C HIS A 286 -0.70 -18.39 14.76
N ASP A 287 -1.82 -18.65 15.45
CA ASP A 287 -2.17 -19.97 15.95
C ASP A 287 -3.68 -20.13 16.17
N GLN A 288 -4.14 -21.38 16.16
CA GLN A 288 -5.55 -21.75 16.35
C GLN A 288 -6.13 -21.29 17.70
N LYS A 289 -5.32 -21.27 18.78
CA LYS A 289 -5.80 -20.91 20.12
C LYS A 289 -6.11 -19.42 20.21
N SER A 290 -5.25 -18.58 19.63
CA SER A 290 -5.44 -17.14 19.49
C SER A 290 -6.69 -16.84 18.64
N PHE A 291 -6.83 -17.52 17.50
CA PHE A 291 -8.03 -17.46 16.66
C PHE A 291 -9.30 -17.79 17.45
N ASP A 292 -9.35 -18.98 18.08
CA ASP A 292 -10.52 -19.44 18.82
C ASP A 292 -10.90 -18.48 19.95
N SER A 293 -9.91 -18.00 20.71
CA SER A 293 -10.13 -17.08 21.82
C SER A 293 -10.74 -15.75 21.36
N TYR A 294 -10.33 -15.25 20.20
CA TYR A 294 -10.78 -13.97 19.70
C TYR A 294 -12.10 -14.08 18.94
N PHE A 295 -12.23 -15.08 18.07
CA PHE A 295 -13.45 -15.34 17.34
C PHE A 295 -14.65 -15.58 18.27
N ARG A 296 -14.44 -16.22 19.44
CA ARG A 296 -15.49 -16.40 20.47
C ARG A 296 -16.13 -15.09 20.97
N THR A 297 -15.48 -13.94 20.80
CA THR A 297 -16.03 -12.64 21.22
C THR A 297 -16.85 -11.96 20.12
N MET A 298 -16.97 -12.58 18.94
CA MET A 298 -17.58 -11.98 17.75
C MET A 298 -18.98 -12.57 17.51
N PRO A 299 -19.98 -11.77 17.12
CA PRO A 299 -21.34 -12.28 16.85
C PRO A 299 -21.56 -12.82 15.43
N TRP A 300 -20.50 -12.90 14.61
CA TRP A 300 -20.57 -13.12 13.16
C TRP A 300 -19.81 -14.39 12.71
N LEU A 301 -19.64 -14.58 11.40
CA LEU A 301 -19.01 -15.76 10.81
C LEU A 301 -17.49 -15.61 10.65
N ALA A 302 -16.75 -16.68 10.41
CA ALA A 302 -15.33 -16.63 10.09
C ALA A 302 -14.95 -17.62 8.98
N LEU A 303 -13.85 -17.32 8.29
CA LEU A 303 -13.10 -18.35 7.60
C LEU A 303 -12.41 -19.26 8.64
N PRO A 304 -12.34 -20.58 8.41
CA PRO A 304 -11.55 -21.47 9.25
C PRO A 304 -10.10 -20.98 9.35
N TYR A 305 -9.50 -21.13 10.53
CA TYR A 305 -8.08 -20.84 10.71
C TYR A 305 -7.23 -21.70 9.75
N GLY A 306 -6.23 -21.08 9.12
CA GLY A 306 -5.36 -21.73 8.14
C GLY A 306 -5.95 -21.87 6.74
N ASP A 307 -7.19 -21.42 6.50
CA ASP A 307 -7.79 -21.45 5.15
C ASP A 307 -6.93 -20.68 4.14
N PRO A 308 -6.58 -21.27 2.97
CA PRO A 308 -5.70 -20.64 1.98
C PRO A 308 -6.29 -19.33 1.42
N SER A 309 -7.62 -19.18 1.42
CA SER A 309 -8.33 -17.99 0.96
C SER A 309 -7.97 -16.76 1.81
N ILE A 310 -7.56 -16.93 3.06
CA ILE A 310 -7.13 -15.81 3.93
C ILE A 310 -5.97 -15.03 3.28
N LYS A 311 -4.96 -15.75 2.78
CA LYS A 311 -3.80 -15.13 2.10
C LYS A 311 -4.21 -14.49 0.78
N THR A 312 -5.06 -15.19 0.01
CA THR A 312 -5.60 -14.69 -1.26
C THR A 312 -6.37 -13.39 -1.05
N LEU A 313 -7.26 -13.33 -0.06
CA LEU A 313 -8.06 -12.14 0.26
C LEU A 313 -7.21 -10.98 0.75
N THR A 314 -6.23 -11.26 1.63
CA THR A 314 -5.28 -10.24 2.13
C THR A 314 -4.55 -9.58 0.97
N LYS A 315 -4.10 -10.37 -0.01
CA LYS A 315 -3.44 -9.85 -1.22
C LYS A 315 -4.43 -9.14 -2.15
N TYR A 316 -5.57 -9.76 -2.43
CA TYR A 316 -6.58 -9.25 -3.36
C TYR A 316 -7.09 -7.85 -2.96
N PHE A 317 -7.31 -7.64 -1.66
CA PHE A 317 -7.75 -6.34 -1.13
C PHE A 317 -6.60 -5.40 -0.74
N ASP A 318 -5.35 -5.77 -0.98
CA ASP A 318 -4.14 -5.03 -0.58
C ASP A 318 -4.19 -4.58 0.90
N ILE A 319 -4.44 -5.54 1.80
CA ILE A 319 -4.55 -5.27 3.24
C ILE A 319 -3.15 -5.04 3.82
N ARG A 320 -2.73 -3.77 3.84
CA ARG A 320 -1.41 -3.35 4.38
C ARG A 320 -1.33 -3.27 5.90
N GLY A 321 -2.48 -3.23 6.57
CA GLY A 321 -2.58 -3.10 8.02
C GLY A 321 -3.89 -3.66 8.56
N ILE A 322 -3.88 -4.02 9.84
CA ILE A 322 -5.06 -4.48 10.58
C ILE A 322 -5.29 -3.60 11.81
N PRO A 323 -6.55 -3.41 12.25
CA PRO A 323 -7.76 -3.98 11.67
C PRO A 323 -8.22 -3.23 10.42
N SER A 324 -8.75 -3.99 9.46
CA SER A 324 -9.34 -3.48 8.21
C SER A 324 -10.71 -4.11 7.98
N LEU A 325 -11.63 -3.39 7.35
CA LEU A 325 -12.98 -3.87 7.04
C LEU A 325 -13.31 -3.49 5.60
N VAL A 326 -13.48 -4.51 4.75
CA VAL A 326 -13.92 -4.35 3.35
C VAL A 326 -15.41 -4.63 3.29
N ILE A 327 -16.18 -3.77 2.62
CA ILE A 327 -17.62 -3.96 2.42
C ILE A 327 -17.86 -4.47 1.00
N LEU A 328 -18.61 -5.56 0.90
CA LEU A 328 -19.15 -6.11 -0.33
C LEU A 328 -20.66 -5.89 -0.39
N GLY A 329 -21.17 -5.56 -1.57
CA GLY A 329 -22.59 -5.39 -1.81
C GLY A 329 -23.33 -6.72 -1.95
N PRO A 330 -24.67 -6.69 -2.02
CA PRO A 330 -25.52 -7.86 -2.29
C PRO A 330 -25.17 -8.65 -3.55
N ASP A 331 -24.58 -7.98 -4.55
CA ASP A 331 -24.10 -8.54 -5.81
C ASP A 331 -22.72 -9.22 -5.69
N GLY A 332 -22.10 -9.16 -4.50
CA GLY A 332 -20.76 -9.67 -4.25
C GLY A 332 -19.63 -8.75 -4.73
N LYS A 333 -19.94 -7.55 -5.23
CA LYS A 333 -18.95 -6.55 -5.64
C LYS A 333 -18.42 -5.76 -4.46
N THR A 334 -17.19 -5.28 -4.57
CA THR A 334 -16.59 -4.45 -3.54
C THR A 334 -17.19 -3.06 -3.60
N VAL A 335 -17.78 -2.64 -2.49
CA VAL A 335 -18.35 -1.30 -2.32
C VAL A 335 -17.30 -0.36 -1.76
N THR A 336 -16.52 -0.80 -0.76
CA THR A 336 -15.40 -0.01 -0.25
C THR A 336 -14.37 -0.88 0.48
N LYS A 337 -13.09 -0.51 0.40
CA LYS A 337 -12.03 -1.07 1.24
C LYS A 337 -11.88 -0.32 2.57
N GLN A 338 -12.59 0.80 2.75
CA GLN A 338 -12.50 1.72 3.89
C GLN A 338 -13.68 1.58 4.86
N GLY A 339 -14.29 0.39 4.96
CA GLY A 339 -15.47 0.15 5.80
C GLY A 339 -15.25 0.49 7.28
N ARG A 340 -14.03 0.31 7.80
CA ARG A 340 -13.68 0.70 9.17
C ARG A 340 -13.81 2.21 9.38
N ASN A 341 -13.41 3.01 8.38
CA ASN A 341 -13.48 4.47 8.46
C ASN A 341 -14.94 4.92 8.44
N LEU A 342 -15.74 4.37 7.52
CA LEU A 342 -17.17 4.65 7.43
C LEU A 342 -17.88 4.36 8.76
N LEU A 343 -17.57 3.23 9.40
CA LEU A 343 -18.16 2.86 10.68
C LEU A 343 -17.67 3.72 11.86
N ASN A 344 -16.42 4.19 11.84
CA ASN A 344 -15.93 5.11 12.86
C ASN A 344 -16.58 6.50 12.76
N LEU A 345 -16.83 6.96 11.53
CA LEU A 345 -17.43 8.26 11.25
C LEU A 345 -18.95 8.23 11.47
N TYR A 346 -19.64 7.29 10.83
CA TYR A 346 -21.10 7.31 10.71
C TYR A 346 -21.80 6.21 11.51
N GLN A 347 -21.06 5.26 12.11
CA GLN A 347 -21.61 4.15 12.88
C GLN A 347 -22.65 3.34 12.07
N GLU A 348 -23.77 2.93 12.69
CA GLU A 348 -24.87 2.23 12.00
C GLU A 348 -25.46 3.03 10.82
N ASN A 349 -25.36 4.36 10.83
CA ASN A 349 -25.90 5.20 9.75
C ASN A 349 -25.19 4.99 8.42
N ALA A 350 -23.98 4.42 8.42
CA ALA A 350 -23.26 4.06 7.21
C ALA A 350 -24.02 3.02 6.36
N TYR A 351 -24.83 2.16 6.99
CA TYR A 351 -25.66 1.18 6.28
C TYR A 351 -26.71 1.89 5.39
N PRO A 352 -26.99 1.42 4.16
CA PRO A 352 -26.55 0.17 3.52
C PRO A 352 -25.19 0.21 2.81
N PHE A 353 -24.32 1.16 3.15
CA PHE A 353 -22.98 1.35 2.58
C PHE A 353 -22.93 1.68 1.09
N THR A 354 -24.08 1.93 0.45
CA THR A 354 -24.14 2.35 -0.96
C THR A 354 -23.46 3.70 -1.17
N GLU A 355 -22.87 3.93 -2.34
CA GLU A 355 -22.25 5.21 -2.73
C GLU A 355 -23.19 6.41 -2.45
N ALA A 356 -24.44 6.34 -2.90
CA ALA A 356 -25.44 7.39 -2.64
C ALA A 356 -25.69 7.66 -1.13
N ARG A 357 -25.55 6.65 -0.28
CA ARG A 357 -25.67 6.81 1.18
C ARG A 357 -24.44 7.49 1.76
N VAL A 358 -23.26 7.10 1.31
CA VAL A 358 -21.99 7.70 1.74
C VAL A 358 -21.95 9.17 1.33
N GLU A 359 -22.24 9.49 0.07
CA GLU A 359 -22.33 10.87 -0.41
C GLU A 359 -23.32 11.72 0.41
N PHE A 360 -24.47 11.14 0.78
CA PHE A 360 -25.45 11.83 1.61
C PHE A 360 -24.93 12.14 3.02
N LEU A 361 -24.17 11.22 3.62
CA LEU A 361 -23.57 11.40 4.94
C LEU A 361 -22.43 12.41 4.91
N GLU A 362 -21.62 12.40 3.85
CA GLU A 362 -20.55 13.38 3.60
C GLU A 362 -21.13 14.79 3.45
N ARG A 363 -22.17 14.97 2.61
CA ARG A 363 -22.86 16.27 2.48
C ARG A 363 -23.41 16.79 3.80
N GLN A 364 -23.95 15.90 4.65
CA GLN A 364 -24.38 16.29 5.99
C GLN A 364 -23.23 16.69 6.90
N ALA A 365 -22.10 15.96 6.83
CA ALA A 365 -20.90 16.31 7.58
C ALA A 365 -20.34 17.68 7.14
N ASP A 366 -20.32 17.95 5.84
CA ASP A 366 -19.90 19.25 5.30
C ASP A 366 -20.82 20.39 5.75
N GLU A 367 -22.14 20.16 5.74
CA GLU A 367 -23.09 21.17 6.21
C GLU A 367 -22.96 21.41 7.72
N ALA A 368 -22.74 20.35 8.51
CA ALA A 368 -22.46 20.48 9.93
C ALA A 368 -21.14 21.24 10.19
N ALA A 369 -20.11 20.97 9.39
CA ALA A 369 -18.79 21.60 9.51
C ALA A 369 -18.82 23.12 9.27
N LYS A 370 -19.75 23.62 8.44
CA LYS A 370 -19.95 25.08 8.27
C LYS A 370 -20.32 25.81 9.56
N ASN A 371 -20.90 25.09 10.52
CA ASN A 371 -21.29 25.64 11.83
C ASN A 371 -20.21 25.44 12.90
N LEU A 372 -19.10 24.77 12.58
CA LEU A 372 -17.99 24.60 13.49
C LEU A 372 -17.06 25.82 13.47
N PRO A 373 -16.46 26.18 14.62
CA PRO A 373 -15.43 27.22 14.67
C PRO A 373 -14.23 26.87 13.78
N LYS A 374 -13.65 27.88 13.11
CA LYS A 374 -12.48 27.67 12.24
C LYS A 374 -11.22 27.24 13.01
N SER A 375 -11.16 27.55 14.30
CA SER A 375 -10.04 27.21 15.16
C SER A 375 -10.47 27.11 16.60
N GLU A 376 -9.91 26.17 17.35
CA GLU A 376 -10.19 25.94 18.76
C GLU A 376 -8.94 25.57 19.56
N PHE A 377 -8.95 25.83 20.86
CA PHE A 377 -7.98 25.23 21.78
C PHE A 377 -8.52 23.90 22.31
N HIS A 378 -7.64 22.92 22.45
CA HIS A 378 -7.99 21.59 22.94
C HIS A 378 -7.30 21.31 24.27
N SER A 379 -8.03 20.84 25.27
CA SER A 379 -7.46 20.55 26.60
C SER A 379 -6.25 19.59 26.58
N GLY A 380 -6.16 18.72 25.57
CA GLY A 380 -5.06 17.77 25.39
C GLY A 380 -3.87 18.30 24.59
N HIS A 381 -3.88 19.56 24.15
CA HIS A 381 -2.84 20.11 23.27
C HIS A 381 -2.66 21.64 23.40
N SER A 382 -1.40 22.10 23.50
CA SER A 382 -1.08 23.51 23.75
C SER A 382 -1.26 24.44 22.54
N HIS A 383 -1.08 23.96 21.32
CA HIS A 383 -1.28 24.80 20.13
C HIS A 383 -2.76 24.90 19.76
N ARG A 384 -3.11 26.01 19.10
CA ARG A 384 -4.44 26.18 18.52
C ARG A 384 -4.63 25.21 17.35
N LEU A 385 -5.74 24.48 17.36
CA LEU A 385 -6.10 23.58 16.28
C LEU A 385 -6.94 24.32 15.24
N THR A 386 -6.70 24.06 13.96
CA THR A 386 -7.44 24.61 12.83
C THR A 386 -8.37 23.54 12.27
N LEU A 387 -9.62 23.90 11.98
CA LEU A 387 -10.54 23.00 11.31
C LEU A 387 -10.10 22.82 9.86
N VAL A 388 -9.83 21.56 9.48
CA VAL A 388 -9.38 21.15 8.16
C VAL A 388 -10.33 20.08 7.59
N SER A 389 -10.32 19.96 6.26
CA SER A 389 -11.07 19.00 5.46
C SER A 389 -10.10 18.26 4.54
N GLU A 390 -10.45 17.08 4.03
CA GLU A 390 -9.59 16.20 3.22
C GLU A 390 -8.67 16.88 2.18
N GLY A 391 -9.11 17.98 1.55
CA GLY A 391 -8.31 18.73 0.56
C GLY A 391 -7.25 19.71 1.11
N ASN A 392 -7.27 20.04 2.41
CA ASN A 392 -6.34 20.99 3.05
C ASN A 392 -5.81 20.53 4.42
N GLY A 393 -6.05 19.26 4.78
CA GLY A 393 -5.69 18.59 6.02
C GLY A 393 -6.69 17.45 6.31
N GLY A 394 -6.64 16.77 7.45
CA GLY A 394 -7.75 15.89 7.85
C GLY A 394 -8.08 14.70 6.92
N GLY A 395 -7.13 14.26 6.08
CA GLY A 395 -7.21 12.96 5.39
C GLY A 395 -7.25 11.78 6.38
N PRO A 396 -6.77 10.58 6.05
CA PRO A 396 -6.71 9.50 7.04
C PRO A 396 -5.78 9.87 8.22
N PHE A 397 -6.32 9.96 9.44
CA PHE A 397 -5.55 10.27 10.66
C PHE A 397 -5.90 9.35 11.83
N ILE A 398 -5.04 9.30 12.84
CA ILE A 398 -5.35 8.70 14.15
C ILE A 398 -5.59 9.85 15.13
N CYS A 399 -6.81 9.92 15.66
CA CYS A 399 -7.20 10.96 16.59
C CYS A 399 -6.37 10.86 17.87
N CYS A 400 -5.63 11.91 18.20
CA CYS A 400 -4.75 11.96 19.36
C CYS A 400 -5.50 11.93 20.70
N ASP A 401 -6.82 12.19 20.70
CA ASP A 401 -7.67 12.20 21.88
C ASP A 401 -8.24 10.81 22.21
N CYS A 402 -8.78 10.12 21.20
CA CYS A 402 -9.49 8.85 21.39
C CYS A 402 -8.76 7.63 20.83
N ASP A 403 -7.62 7.81 20.15
CA ASP A 403 -6.83 6.75 19.51
C ASP A 403 -7.64 5.96 18.44
N GLU A 404 -8.70 6.58 17.90
CA GLU A 404 -9.50 6.03 16.81
C GLU A 404 -9.14 6.69 15.47
N GLN A 405 -9.26 5.91 14.40
CA GLN A 405 -9.05 6.39 13.04
C GLN A 405 -10.14 7.40 12.63
N GLY A 406 -9.73 8.53 12.06
CA GLY A 406 -10.58 9.55 11.46
C GLY A 406 -10.26 9.77 9.98
N SER A 407 -11.16 10.46 9.29
CA SER A 407 -11.00 10.92 7.90
C SER A 407 -11.97 12.08 7.63
N GLY A 408 -11.67 12.93 6.66
CA GLY A 408 -12.52 14.04 6.24
C GLY A 408 -12.28 15.29 7.07
N TRP A 409 -13.19 15.59 8.00
CA TRP A 409 -13.09 16.77 8.86
C TRP A 409 -12.29 16.47 10.12
N ALA A 410 -11.32 17.32 10.44
CA ALA A 410 -10.47 17.22 11.61
C ALA A 410 -10.11 18.60 12.18
N TYR A 411 -9.72 18.65 13.45
CA TYR A 411 -8.98 19.79 14.00
C TYR A 411 -7.50 19.42 14.05
N GLN A 412 -6.68 20.15 13.30
CA GLN A 412 -5.26 19.89 13.12
C GLN A 412 -4.40 21.06 13.63
N CYS A 413 -3.36 20.74 14.38
CA CYS A 413 -2.27 21.65 14.66
C CYS A 413 -1.30 21.67 13.48
N ILE A 414 -1.20 22.81 12.79
CA ILE A 414 -0.31 22.97 11.63
C ILE A 414 1.17 22.89 12.04
N GLU A 415 1.48 23.26 13.30
CA GLU A 415 2.87 23.31 13.79
C GLU A 415 3.45 21.92 14.07
N CYS A 416 2.64 20.98 14.58
CA CYS A 416 3.15 19.68 15.04
C CYS A 416 2.35 18.47 14.55
N GLY A 417 1.31 18.67 13.73
CA GLY A 417 0.50 17.58 13.19
C GLY A 417 -0.43 16.88 14.20
N TYR A 418 -0.73 17.51 15.34
CA TYR A 418 -1.70 16.97 16.30
C TYR A 418 -3.11 17.04 15.70
N GLU A 419 -3.79 15.90 15.59
CA GLU A 419 -5.09 15.79 14.92
C GLU A 419 -6.14 15.14 15.81
N VAL A 420 -7.33 15.72 15.86
CA VAL A 420 -8.48 15.16 16.58
C VAL A 420 -9.76 15.25 15.76
N HIS A 421 -10.70 14.32 16.01
CA HIS A 421 -12.04 14.42 15.43
C HIS A 421 -12.73 15.70 15.92
N PRO A 422 -13.63 16.30 15.13
CA PRO A 422 -14.44 17.43 15.58
C PRO A 422 -15.21 17.16 16.88
N LYS A 423 -15.72 15.93 17.05
CA LYS A 423 -16.41 15.49 18.28
C LYS A 423 -15.50 15.28 19.50
N CYS A 424 -14.18 15.18 19.29
CA CYS A 424 -13.18 14.97 20.34
C CYS A 424 -12.59 16.30 20.86
N VAL A 425 -12.97 17.43 20.26
CA VAL A 425 -12.49 18.75 20.73
C VAL A 425 -13.14 19.09 22.07
N ARG A 426 -12.31 19.04 23.12
CA ARG A 426 -12.60 19.57 24.46
C ARG A 426 -12.09 21.01 24.57
N VAL A 427 -12.98 21.97 24.31
CA VAL A 427 -12.67 23.41 24.24
C VAL A 427 -12.19 23.94 25.60
N VAL A 428 -11.15 24.77 25.58
CA VAL A 428 -10.65 25.53 26.74
C VAL A 428 -10.49 27.01 26.38
N ASP A 429 -10.79 27.90 27.33
CA ASP A 429 -10.85 29.36 27.07
C ASP A 429 -9.47 29.98 26.78
N ASN A 430 -8.37 29.33 27.19
CA ASN A 430 -6.99 29.76 26.99
C ASN A 430 -6.08 28.56 26.68
N CYS A 431 -4.87 28.84 26.15
CA CYS A 431 -3.82 27.83 25.98
C CYS A 431 -3.64 27.02 27.29
N PRO A 432 -3.79 25.67 27.24
CA PRO A 432 -3.56 24.82 28.40
C PRO A 432 -2.11 24.82 28.88
#